data_AF-A0A946U5Y6-F1
#
_entry.id   AF-A0A946U5Y6-F1
#
_cell.length_a   1.000
_cell.length_b   1.000
_cell.length_c   1.000
_cell.angle_alpha   90.00
_cell.angle_beta   90.00
_cell.angle_gamma   90.00
#
_symmetry.space_group_name_H-M   'P 1'
#
loop_
_entity.id
_entity.type
_entity.pdbx_description
1 polymer ?
#
loop_
_entity_poly.entity_id
_entity_poly.type
_entity_poly.pdbx_seq_one_letter_code
_entity_poly.pdbx_strand_id
1 'polypeptide(L)'
;MIKLVLGVLLWSITHLIPAVAADFRKNLVSRIGENPYKGVFTLLMVLSIYLIVSGWRSVVPELVYVPPTWGRHATALLVLAGFILFLAPYPPNNLKRLLRHPQLT
;
A
#
# COMPACT_ATOMS: atom_id res chain seq x y z
N MET A 1 20.58 6.02 0.18
CA MET A 1 19.77 6.41 -0.99
C MET A 1 19.52 5.28 -1.99
N ILE A 2 20.54 4.65 -2.61
CA ILE A 2 20.33 3.56 -3.60
C ILE A 2 19.43 2.42 -3.10
N LYS A 3 19.60 1.96 -1.85
CA LYS A 3 18.77 0.92 -1.23
C LYS A 3 17.28 1.29 -1.19
N LEU A 4 16.97 2.55 -0.88
CA LEU A 4 15.59 3.05 -0.82
C LEU A 4 14.96 3.01 -2.22
N VAL A 5 15.68 3.51 -3.22
CA VAL A 5 15.22 3.50 -4.63
C VAL A 5 14.98 2.07 -5.12
N LEU A 6 15.94 1.16 -4.89
CA LEU A 6 15.79 -0.24 -5.26
C LEU A 6 14.61 -0.91 -4.54
N GLY A 7 14.42 -0.61 -3.26
CA GLY A 7 13.30 -1.12 -2.47
C GLY A 7 11.95 -0.66 -3.03
N VAL A 8 11.81 0.64 -3.35
CA VAL A 8 10.58 1.19 -3.95
C VAL A 8 10.33 0.60 -5.34
N LEU A 9 11.35 0.53 -6.20
CA LEU A 9 11.20 -0.07 -7.54
C LEU A 9 10.79 -1.54 -7.45
N LEU A 10 11.44 -2.32 -6.59
CA LEU A 10 11.13 -3.74 -6.39
C LEU A 10 9.70 -3.92 -5.86
N TRP A 11 9.29 -3.09 -4.90
CA TRP A 11 7.93 -3.07 -4.37
C TRP A 11 6.92 -2.79 -5.48
N SER A 12 7.08 -1.67 -6.19
CA SER A 12 6.14 -1.23 -7.23
C SER A 12 6.01 -2.26 -8.34
N ILE A 13 7.12 -2.77 -8.88
CA ILE A 13 7.09 -3.75 -9.97
C ILE A 13 6.40 -5.04 -9.50
N THR A 14 6.86 -5.61 -8.39
CA THR A 14 6.33 -6.89 -7.90
C THR A 14 4.85 -6.77 -7.55
N HIS A 15 4.44 -5.68 -6.91
CA HIS A 15 3.06 -5.47 -6.46
C HIS A 15 2.10 -5.14 -7.62
N LEU A 16 2.55 -4.44 -8.65
CA LEU A 16 1.71 -4.05 -9.80
C LEU A 16 1.54 -5.16 -10.84
N ILE A 17 2.51 -6.07 -10.99
CA ILE A 17 2.44 -7.16 -11.97
C ILE A 17 1.11 -7.94 -11.93
N PRO A 18 0.59 -8.39 -10.77
CA PRO A 18 -0.69 -9.10 -10.70
C PRO A 18 -1.87 -8.33 -11.28
N ALA A 19 -1.85 -6.99 -11.21
CA ALA A 19 -2.94 -6.13 -11.65
C ALA A 19 -2.77 -5.68 -13.11
N VAL A 20 -1.55 -5.26 -13.50
CA VAL A 20 -1.26 -4.68 -14.82
C VAL A 20 -0.89 -5.74 -15.86
N ALA A 21 -0.30 -6.86 -15.42
CA ALA A 21 0.21 -7.93 -16.29
C ALA A 21 -0.38 -9.29 -15.86
N ALA A 22 -1.72 -9.36 -15.82
CA ALA A 22 -2.45 -10.55 -15.38
C ALA A 22 -2.08 -11.82 -16.17
N ASP A 23 -1.86 -11.71 -17.48
CA ASP A 23 -1.43 -12.84 -18.31
C ASP A 23 -0.01 -13.32 -17.99
N PHE A 24 0.90 -12.39 -17.68
CA PHE A 24 2.24 -12.75 -17.22
C PHE A 24 2.18 -13.55 -15.92
N ARG A 25 1.40 -13.08 -14.94
CA ARG A 25 1.16 -13.83 -13.70
C ARG A 25 0.58 -15.22 -14.00
N LYS A 26 -0.44 -15.30 -14.85
CA LYS A 26 -1.09 -16.57 -15.21
C LYS A 26 -0.10 -17.56 -15.82
N ASN A 27 0.73 -17.10 -16.75
CA ASN A 27 1.78 -17.91 -17.39
C ASN A 27 2.87 -18.34 -16.41
N LEU A 28 3.21 -17.49 -15.43
CA LEU A 28 4.19 -17.86 -14.43
C LEU A 28 3.62 -18.92 -13.46
N VAL A 29 2.40 -18.70 -12.97
CA VAL A 29 1.68 -19.63 -12.10
C VAL A 29 1.46 -20.99 -12.80
N SER A 30 1.18 -21.02 -14.10
CA SER A 30 1.03 -22.30 -14.83
C SER A 30 2.35 -23.08 -14.96
N ARG A 31 3.51 -22.41 -14.90
CA ARG A 31 4.83 -23.04 -14.97
C ARG A 31 5.34 -23.50 -13.61
N ILE A 32 5.19 -22.69 -12.56
CA ILE A 32 5.81 -22.94 -11.24
C ILE A 32 4.78 -23.34 -10.16
N GLY A 33 3.49 -23.26 -10.46
CA GLY A 33 2.41 -23.50 -9.49
C GLY A 33 2.09 -22.27 -8.63
N GLU A 34 0.92 -22.30 -8.00
CA GLU A 34 0.40 -21.18 -7.21
C GLU A 34 1.19 -20.92 -5.93
N ASN A 35 1.53 -21.97 -5.18
CA ASN A 35 2.25 -21.84 -3.90
C ASN A 35 3.69 -21.32 -4.09
N PRO A 36 4.49 -21.84 -5.04
CA PRO A 36 5.81 -21.28 -5.31
C PRO A 36 5.73 -19.82 -5.78
N TYR A 37 4.77 -19.46 -6.63
CA TYR A 37 4.55 -18.06 -7.01
C TYR A 37 4.28 -17.16 -5.80
N LYS A 38 3.36 -17.56 -4.90
CA LYS A 38 3.05 -16.81 -3.67
C LYS A 38 4.26 -16.70 -2.75
N GLY A 39 5.06 -17.77 -2.64
CA GLY A 39 6.30 -17.76 -1.87
C GLY A 39 7.31 -16.75 -2.41
N VAL A 40 7.61 -16.79 -3.72
CA VAL A 40 8.51 -15.82 -4.38
C VAL A 40 7.99 -14.39 -4.23
N PHE A 41 6.70 -14.17 -4.51
CA PHE A 41 6.07 -12.86 -4.34
C PHE A 41 6.27 -12.32 -2.92
N THR A 42 6.01 -13.15 -1.90
CA THR A 42 6.14 -12.78 -0.49
C THR A 42 7.59 -12.44 -0.13
N LEU A 43 8.56 -13.25 -0.59
CA LEU A 43 9.97 -13.00 -0.36
C LEU A 43 10.44 -11.67 -1.00
N LEU A 44 10.00 -11.39 -2.22
CA LEU A 44 10.29 -10.12 -2.90
C LEU A 44 9.67 -8.93 -2.15
N MET A 45 8.44 -9.07 -1.64
CA MET A 45 7.80 -8.04 -0.82
C MET A 45 8.57 -7.80 0.49
N VAL A 46 8.92 -8.84 1.25
CA VAL A 46 9.70 -8.70 2.48
C VAL A 46 11.06 -8.06 2.21
N LEU A 47 11.75 -8.49 1.15
CA LEU A 47 13.03 -7.91 0.73
C LEU A 47 12.87 -6.42 0.39
N SER A 48 11.83 -6.05 -0.36
CA SER A 48 11.57 -4.65 -0.71
C SER A 48 11.32 -3.78 0.52
N ILE A 49 10.55 -4.26 1.51
CA ILE A 49 10.35 -3.57 2.79
C ILE A 49 11.68 -3.39 3.53
N TYR A 50 12.49 -4.45 3.61
CA TYR A 50 13.81 -4.38 4.25
C TYR A 50 14.71 -3.33 3.58
N LEU A 51 14.73 -3.27 2.25
CA LEU A 51 15.49 -2.28 1.48
C LEU A 51 14.99 -0.86 1.72
N ILE A 52 13.67 -0.65 1.78
CA ILE A 52 13.06 0.65 2.09
C ILE A 52 13.46 1.10 3.50
N VAL A 53 13.24 0.26 4.52
CA VAL A 53 13.54 0.58 5.92
C VAL A 53 15.04 0.84 6.12
N SER A 54 15.90 -0.05 5.62
CA SER A 54 17.36 0.11 5.77
C SER A 54 17.93 1.25 4.93
N GLY A 55 17.28 1.59 3.81
CA GLY A 55 17.60 2.75 2.99
C GLY A 55 17.24 4.06 3.68
N TRP A 56 16.04 4.15 4.25
CA TRP A 56 15.58 5.32 5.01
C TRP A 56 16.44 5.56 6.26
N ARG A 57 16.76 4.51 7.02
CA ARG A 57 17.61 4.62 8.22
C ARG A 57 19.05 5.04 7.92
N SER A 58 19.49 4.94 6.66
CA SER A 58 20.86 5.31 6.27
C SER A 58 21.03 6.80 6.00
N VAL A 59 19.99 7.60 6.15
CA VAL A 59 20.03 9.05 5.88
C VAL A 59 19.55 9.86 7.07
N VAL A 60 20.07 11.08 7.16
CA VAL A 60 19.66 12.05 8.16
C VAL A 60 18.38 12.74 7.67
N PRO A 61 17.27 12.67 8.42
CA PRO A 61 16.04 13.35 8.03
C PRO A 61 16.21 14.87 8.05
N GLU A 62 15.77 15.54 6.99
CA GLU A 62 15.71 16.99 6.92
C GLU A 62 14.26 17.47 7.09
N LEU A 63 14.10 18.63 7.71
CA LEU A 63 12.77 19.24 7.89
C LEU A 63 12.27 19.80 6.56
N VAL A 64 11.43 19.04 5.87
CA VAL A 64 10.87 19.41 4.56
C VAL A 64 9.49 20.05 4.64
N TYR A 65 8.77 19.88 5.75
CA TYR A 65 7.40 20.38 5.91
C TYR A 65 7.07 20.61 7.39
N VAL A 66 6.53 21.78 7.70
CA VAL A 66 5.92 22.10 8.99
C VAL A 66 4.41 22.22 8.77
N PRO A 67 3.59 21.34 9.38
CA PRO A 67 2.15 21.43 9.20
C PRO A 67 1.59 22.71 9.82
N PRO A 68 0.53 23.29 9.24
CA PRO A 68 -0.14 24.43 9.84
C PRO A 68 -0.72 24.06 11.21
N THR A 69 -0.82 25.04 12.11
CA THR A 69 -1.28 24.82 13.50
C THR A 69 -2.69 24.21 13.59
N TRP A 70 -3.57 24.52 12.63
CA TRP A 70 -4.90 23.93 12.53
C TRP A 70 -4.91 22.52 11.93
N GLY A 71 -3.82 22.10 11.28
CA GLY A 71 -3.74 20.85 10.51
C GLY A 71 -4.07 19.62 11.34
N ARG A 72 -3.70 19.60 12.63
CA ARG A 72 -4.04 18.51 13.56
C ARG A 72 -5.55 18.30 13.71
N HIS A 73 -6.34 19.38 13.69
CA HIS A 73 -7.79 19.31 13.84
C HIS A 73 -8.45 18.79 12.56
N ALA A 74 -7.95 19.23 11.39
CA ALA A 74 -8.37 18.68 10.11
C ALA A 74 -8.03 17.19 10.01
N THR A 75 -6.82 16.77 10.39
CA THR A 75 -6.44 15.34 10.42
C THR A 75 -7.37 14.54 11.31
N ALA A 76 -7.67 15.00 12.53
CA ALA A 76 -8.57 14.29 13.44
C ALA A 76 -9.97 14.11 12.83
N LEU A 77 -10.52 15.15 12.20
CA LEU A 77 -11.82 15.09 11.53
C LEU A 77 -11.81 14.13 10.34
N LEU A 78 -10.77 14.18 9.50
CA LEU A 78 -10.64 13.30 8.34
C LEU A 78 -10.42 11.84 8.74
N VAL A 79 -9.67 11.57 9.81
CA VAL A 79 -9.49 10.22 10.36
C VAL A 79 -10.81 9.68 10.92
N LEU A 80 -11.60 10.52 11.60
CA LEU A 80 -12.93 10.13 12.05
C LEU A 80 -13.85 9.77 10.87
N ALA A 81 -13.87 10.60 9.82
CA ALA A 81 -14.59 10.28 8.60
C ALA A 81 -14.09 8.96 7.98
N GLY A 82 -12.77 8.74 7.95
CA GLY A 82 -12.15 7.49 7.53
C GLY A 82 -12.63 6.29 8.33
N PHE A 83 -12.74 6.38 9.67
CA PHE A 83 -13.28 5.29 10.48
C PHE A 83 -14.76 5.01 10.20
N ILE A 84 -15.57 6.06 10.00
CA ILE A 84 -16.98 5.90 9.64
C ILE A 84 -17.09 5.16 8.31
N LEU A 85 -16.31 5.56 7.29
CA LEU A 85 -16.28 4.92 5.98
C LEU A 85 -15.72 3.50 6.03
N PHE A 86 -14.68 3.28 6.86
CA PHE A 86 -14.08 1.97 7.07
C PHE A 86 -15.08 0.97 7.63
N LEU A 87 -15.93 1.41 8.57
CA LEU A 87 -16.94 0.58 9.21
C LEU A 87 -18.29 0.57 8.49
N ALA A 88 -18.56 1.51 7.58
CA ALA A 88 -19.82 1.65 6.87
C ALA A 88 -20.32 0.37 6.14
N PRO A 89 -19.47 -0.56 5.65
CA PRO A 89 -19.97 -1.79 5.05
C PRO A 89 -20.74 -2.70 6.03
N TYR A 90 -20.36 -2.71 7.31
CA TYR A 90 -20.79 -3.75 8.26
C TYR A 90 -22.22 -3.55 8.80
N PRO A 91 -22.61 -2.39 9.38
CA PRO A 91 -23.97 -2.21 9.91
C PRO A 91 -24.98 -1.76 8.82
N PRO A 92 -26.29 -1.85 9.10
CA PRO A 92 -27.31 -1.17 8.29
C PRO A 92 -27.14 0.35 8.36
N ASN A 93 -27.00 1.01 7.22
CA ASN A 93 -26.93 2.47 7.10
C ASN A 93 -27.21 2.91 5.65
N ASN A 94 -27.38 4.21 5.43
CA ASN A 94 -27.66 4.80 4.12
C ASN A 94 -26.40 5.21 3.31
N LEU A 95 -25.19 5.16 3.89
CA LEU A 95 -23.96 5.62 3.21
C LEU A 95 -23.66 4.81 1.95
N LYS A 96 -23.96 3.51 1.98
CA LYS A 96 -23.81 2.57 0.85
C LYS A 96 -24.65 2.93 -0.38
N ARG A 97 -25.66 3.81 -0.24
CA ARG A 97 -26.44 4.32 -1.39
C ARG A 97 -25.70 5.39 -2.18
N LEU A 98 -24.81 6.13 -1.52
CA LEU A 98 -24.05 7.23 -2.12
C LEU A 98 -22.65 6.77 -2.54
N LEU A 99 -22.07 5.82 -1.80
CA LEU A 99 -20.71 5.34 -2.00
C LEU A 99 -20.68 3.85 -2.32
N ARG A 100 -20.22 3.49 -3.52
CA ARG A 100 -20.14 2.09 -3.98
C ARG A 100 -19.14 1.26 -3.19
N HIS A 101 -18.00 1.85 -2.85
CA HIS A 101 -16.94 1.20 -2.07
C HIS A 101 -16.53 2.12 -0.92
N PRO A 102 -17.27 2.15 0.20
CA PRO A 102 -17.01 3.08 1.29
C PRO A 102 -15.57 3.01 1.83
N GLN A 103 -14.94 1.82 1.83
CA GLN A 103 -13.55 1.66 2.28
C GLN A 103 -12.49 2.15 1.29
N LEU A 104 -12.87 2.38 0.03
CA LEU A 104 -11.97 2.77 -1.07
C LEU A 104 -12.29 4.16 -1.63
N THR A 105 -13.28 4.85 -1.06
CA THR A 105 -13.64 6.23 -1.41
C THR A 105 -13.05 7.17 -0.37
#